data_AF-A0A9Q9B5T7-F1
#
_entry.id   AF-A0A9Q9B5T7-F1
#
_cell.length_a   1.000
_cell.length_b   1.000
_cell.length_c   1.000
_cell.angle_alpha   90.00
_cell.angle_beta   90.00
_cell.angle_gamma   90.00
#
_symmetry.space_group_name_H-M   'P 1'
#
loop_
_entity.id
_entity.type
_entity.pdbx_description
1 polymer ?
#
loop_
_entity_poly.entity_id
_entity_poly.type
_entity_poly.pdbx_seq_one_letter_code
_entity_poly.pdbx_strand_id
1 'polypeptide(L)'
;MKKIVFIFIFIGSIFMQSVYAGNQKGTTKIGAYIGYPFGISFSHNFTQKGQLDIQISGIVGFPIKGNNAYFYYGGEFYVGYLRSVAEPIINGAVCPFEIGGGIGLAPVMEHTYPNSSQNLAIYIGGFFDLRWEVFFVNLPHFNLFLDISPGVYFNPTAFKYDRHLAIITGRIGLGLRYIF
;
A
#
# COMPACT_ATOMS: atom_id res chain seq x y z
N MET A 1 6.18 24.74 9.42
CA MET A 1 6.44 24.29 10.80
C MET A 1 5.20 23.76 11.52
N LYS A 2 4.08 24.49 11.58
CA LYS A 2 2.84 24.03 12.25
C LYS A 2 2.32 22.66 11.76
N LYS A 3 2.33 22.40 10.45
CA LYS A 3 1.88 21.11 9.87
C LYS A 3 2.79 19.92 10.26
N ILE A 4 4.10 20.15 10.39
CA ILE A 4 5.08 19.14 10.80
C ILE A 4 4.87 18.79 12.28
N VAL A 5 4.60 19.80 13.12
CA VAL A 5 4.27 19.60 14.54
C VAL A 5 2.98 18.78 14.69
N PHE A 6 1.94 19.01 13.87
CA PHE A 6 0.75 18.14 13.88
C PHE A 6 1.06 16.69 13.48
N ILE A 7 1.92 16.47 12.49
CA ILE A 7 2.33 15.12 12.08
C ILE A 7 3.12 14.44 13.21
N PHE A 8 4.07 15.13 13.86
CA PHE A 8 4.81 14.60 14.99
C PHE A 8 3.96 14.42 16.25
N ILE A 9 2.95 15.26 16.48
CA ILE A 9 1.97 15.07 17.55
C ILE A 9 1.06 13.89 17.25
N PHE A 10 0.63 13.72 16.00
CA PHE A 10 -0.18 12.57 15.59
C PHE A 10 0.61 11.26 15.73
N ILE A 11 1.83 11.23 15.19
CA ILE A 11 2.79 10.12 15.34
C ILE A 11 3.11 9.88 16.83
N GLY A 12 3.39 10.93 17.60
CA GLY A 12 3.66 10.84 19.04
C GLY A 12 2.47 10.35 19.86
N SER A 13 1.25 10.71 19.45
CA SER A 13 0.02 10.25 20.10
C SER A 13 -0.29 8.78 19.81
N ILE A 14 0.18 8.25 18.67
CA ILE A 14 0.13 6.81 18.35
C ILE A 14 1.04 6.02 19.33
N PHE A 15 2.15 6.59 19.79
CA PHE A 15 3.08 5.94 20.73
C PHE A 15 2.70 6.08 22.22
N MET A 16 1.69 6.88 22.56
CA MET A 16 1.30 7.20 23.96
C MET A 16 0.02 6.51 24.44
N GLN A 17 -0.65 5.71 23.61
CA GLN A 17 -1.83 4.98 24.07
C GLN A 17 -1.43 3.67 24.72
N SER A 18 -2.22 3.23 25.70
CA SER A 18 -2.26 1.84 26.12
C SER A 18 -2.71 1.02 24.90
N VAL A 19 -2.03 -0.09 24.58
CA VAL A 19 -2.22 -0.89 23.34
C VAL A 19 -2.73 -2.31 23.74
N TYR A 20 -3.86 -2.85 23.18
CA TYR A 20 -4.39 -4.21 23.45
C TYR A 20 -4.57 -4.98 22.13
N ALA A 21 -4.47 -6.31 22.23
CA ALA A 21 -4.33 -7.27 21.14
C ALA A 21 -5.62 -7.50 20.33
N GLY A 22 -5.51 -7.67 19.00
CA GLY A 22 -5.58 -9.04 18.49
C GLY A 22 -5.37 -9.18 16.98
N ASN A 23 -4.15 -9.54 16.57
CA ASN A 23 -3.90 -10.17 15.28
C ASN A 23 -4.29 -11.65 15.36
N GLN A 24 -5.60 -11.94 15.46
CA GLN A 24 -6.10 -13.30 15.68
C GLN A 24 -6.38 -13.99 14.34
N LYS A 25 -6.41 -15.32 14.38
CA LYS A 25 -6.89 -16.12 13.24
C LYS A 25 -8.37 -15.82 13.00
N GLY A 26 -8.75 -15.58 11.75
CA GLY A 26 -10.12 -15.28 11.33
C GLY A 26 -10.48 -13.81 11.33
N THR A 27 -9.64 -12.94 11.89
CA THR A 27 -9.86 -11.49 11.92
C THR A 27 -9.90 -10.92 10.50
N THR A 28 -10.93 -10.12 10.23
CA THR A 28 -11.10 -9.41 8.96
C THR A 28 -10.98 -7.91 9.20
N LYS A 29 -10.30 -7.21 8.29
CA LYS A 29 -10.00 -5.78 8.42
C LYS A 29 -10.34 -5.06 7.13
N ILE A 30 -10.99 -3.89 7.20
CA ILE A 30 -11.23 -3.02 6.04
C ILE A 30 -10.96 -1.56 6.38
N GLY A 31 -10.39 -0.79 5.48
CA GLY A 31 -10.31 0.65 5.68
C GLY A 31 -9.58 1.41 4.60
N ALA A 32 -9.16 2.62 4.94
CA ALA A 32 -8.53 3.53 4.00
C ALA A 32 -7.01 3.42 4.06
N TYR A 33 -6.39 3.63 2.91
CA TYR A 33 -4.94 3.73 2.72
C TYR A 33 -4.61 5.08 2.09
N ILE A 34 -3.76 5.84 2.75
CA ILE A 34 -3.30 7.17 2.31
C ILE A 34 -1.80 7.07 2.07
N GLY A 35 -1.41 7.29 0.82
CA GLY A 35 -0.03 7.16 0.40
C GLY A 35 0.08 7.23 -1.11
N TYR A 36 1.11 6.58 -1.63
CA TYR A 36 1.21 6.22 -3.03
C TYR A 36 1.07 4.71 -3.14
N PRO A 37 0.03 4.16 -3.77
CA PRO A 37 -1.18 4.85 -4.24
C PRO A 37 -2.14 5.21 -3.09
N PHE A 38 -3.32 5.77 -3.37
CA PHE A 38 -4.35 6.06 -2.33
C PHE A 38 -5.61 5.24 -2.58
N GLY A 39 -6.24 4.71 -1.54
CA GLY A 39 -7.43 3.89 -1.76
C GLY A 39 -7.98 3.16 -0.55
N ILE A 40 -8.58 2.00 -0.82
CA ILE A 40 -9.23 1.13 0.17
C ILE A 40 -8.40 -0.14 0.27
N SER A 41 -8.27 -0.64 1.48
CA SER A 41 -7.54 -1.86 1.78
C SER A 41 -8.38 -2.82 2.62
N PHE A 42 -8.25 -4.09 2.30
CA PHE A 42 -8.89 -5.20 2.97
C PHE A 42 -7.83 -6.22 3.36
N SER A 43 -7.93 -6.81 4.55
CA SER A 43 -7.09 -7.95 4.91
C SER A 43 -7.86 -9.00 5.70
N HIS A 44 -7.39 -10.24 5.61
CA HIS A 44 -7.96 -11.37 6.34
C HIS A 44 -6.87 -12.27 6.89
N ASN A 45 -6.90 -12.53 8.19
CA ASN A 45 -5.93 -13.37 8.87
C ASN A 45 -6.31 -14.86 8.75
N PHE A 46 -5.59 -15.62 7.93
CA PHE A 46 -5.77 -17.09 7.86
C PHE A 46 -5.21 -17.82 9.08
N THR A 47 -4.15 -17.24 9.67
CA THR A 47 -3.47 -17.74 10.86
C THR A 47 -3.07 -16.55 11.74
N GLN A 48 -2.56 -16.79 12.94
CA GLN A 48 -2.02 -15.71 13.79
C GLN A 48 -0.87 -14.93 13.12
N LYS A 49 -0.15 -15.55 12.17
CA LYS A 49 1.04 -14.97 11.54
C LYS A 49 0.89 -14.70 10.05
N GLY A 50 -0.25 -15.02 9.45
CA GLY A 50 -0.39 -15.03 7.99
C GLY A 50 -1.70 -14.40 7.58
N GLN A 51 -1.62 -13.38 6.72
CA GLN A 51 -2.78 -12.65 6.23
C GLN A 51 -2.80 -12.48 4.71
N LEU A 52 -4.00 -12.54 4.14
CA LEU A 52 -4.31 -12.02 2.82
C LEU A 52 -4.35 -10.50 2.89
N ASP A 53 -3.76 -9.83 1.91
CA ASP A 53 -3.87 -8.39 1.74
C ASP A 53 -4.42 -8.06 0.36
N ILE A 54 -5.46 -7.23 0.31
CA ILE A 54 -6.07 -6.74 -0.91
C ILE A 54 -6.14 -5.21 -0.83
N GLN A 55 -5.88 -4.56 -1.96
CA GLN A 55 -6.00 -3.12 -2.05
C GLN A 55 -6.56 -2.71 -3.42
N ILE A 56 -7.44 -1.72 -3.41
CA ILE A 56 -7.95 -1.05 -4.60
C ILE A 56 -7.64 0.42 -4.44
N SER A 57 -6.85 0.98 -5.35
CA SER A 57 -6.34 2.34 -5.21
C SER A 57 -6.34 3.13 -6.51
N GLY A 58 -6.44 4.45 -6.39
CA GLY A 58 -6.16 5.38 -7.46
C GLY A 58 -4.66 5.62 -7.56
N ILE A 59 -4.13 5.53 -8.77
CA ILE A 59 -2.70 5.72 -9.03
C ILE A 59 -2.47 6.84 -10.03
N VAL A 60 -1.34 7.52 -9.88
CA VAL A 60 -0.84 8.51 -10.83
C VAL A 60 0.66 8.30 -11.02
N GLY A 61 1.26 8.75 -12.11
CA GLY A 61 2.71 8.62 -12.25
C GLY A 61 3.26 9.41 -13.43
N PHE A 62 4.54 9.73 -13.38
CA PHE A 62 5.23 10.48 -14.44
C PHE A 62 6.55 9.81 -14.83
N PRO A 63 6.54 8.69 -15.57
CA PRO A 63 7.77 8.07 -16.03
C PRO A 63 8.46 8.92 -17.11
N ILE A 64 9.79 8.83 -17.12
CA ILE A 64 10.66 9.52 -18.08
C ILE A 64 11.41 8.47 -18.90
N LYS A 65 11.36 8.56 -20.23
CA LYS A 65 12.08 7.70 -21.18
C LYS A 65 12.86 8.57 -22.15
N GLY A 66 14.19 8.65 -21.97
CA GLY A 66 15.03 9.58 -22.74
C GLY A 66 14.57 11.03 -22.54
N ASN A 67 14.23 11.73 -23.63
CA ASN A 67 13.71 13.11 -23.59
C ASN A 67 12.17 13.19 -23.52
N ASN A 68 11.47 12.05 -23.50
CA ASN A 68 10.01 12.01 -23.45
C ASN A 68 9.54 11.70 -22.02
N ALA A 69 8.49 12.38 -21.59
CA ALA A 69 7.78 12.07 -20.37
C ALA A 69 6.33 11.72 -20.71
N TYR A 70 5.74 10.82 -19.94
CA TYR A 70 4.32 10.57 -20.00
C TYR A 70 3.72 10.58 -18.61
N PHE A 71 2.53 11.12 -18.49
CA PHE A 71 1.71 11.02 -17.30
C PHE A 71 0.86 9.77 -17.42
N TYR A 72 0.65 9.02 -16.34
CA TYR A 72 -0.43 8.05 -16.28
C TYR A 72 -1.31 8.28 -15.06
N TYR A 73 -2.59 7.94 -15.20
CA TYR A 73 -3.55 7.90 -14.09
C TYR A 73 -4.54 6.76 -14.29
N GLY A 74 -4.99 6.15 -13.20
CA GLY A 74 -5.93 5.04 -13.27
C GLY A 74 -6.17 4.37 -11.94
N GLY A 75 -6.57 3.11 -12.01
CA GLY A 75 -6.77 2.27 -10.84
C GLY A 75 -5.68 1.21 -10.72
N GLU A 76 -5.43 0.76 -9.51
CA GLU A 76 -4.60 -0.40 -9.19
C GLU A 76 -5.40 -1.34 -8.32
N PHE A 77 -5.40 -2.61 -8.70
CA PHE A 77 -5.87 -3.72 -7.89
C PHE A 77 -4.64 -4.52 -7.45
N TYR A 78 -4.48 -4.71 -6.16
CA TYR A 78 -3.41 -5.49 -5.56
C TYR A 78 -3.98 -6.67 -4.76
N VAL A 79 -3.34 -7.82 -4.88
CA VAL A 79 -3.55 -8.97 -4.01
C VAL A 79 -2.21 -9.56 -3.59
N GLY A 80 -2.05 -9.81 -2.29
CA GLY A 80 -0.80 -10.32 -1.73
C GLY A 80 -1.00 -11.12 -0.47
N TYR A 81 0.11 -11.69 -0.02
CA TYR A 81 0.19 -12.44 1.22
C TYR A 81 1.29 -11.84 2.09
N LEU A 82 0.97 -11.62 3.37
CA LEU A 82 1.89 -11.11 4.36
C LEU A 82 2.06 -12.13 5.48
N ARG A 83 3.30 -12.23 5.98
CA ARG A 83 3.65 -13.06 7.13
C ARG A 83 4.33 -12.23 8.20
N SER A 84 3.82 -12.31 9.43
CA SER A 84 4.45 -11.71 10.61
C SER A 84 5.77 -12.42 10.92
N VAL A 85 6.85 -11.64 10.99
CA VAL A 85 8.22 -12.11 11.30
C VAL A 85 8.71 -11.63 12.66
N ALA A 86 8.16 -10.52 13.15
CA ALA A 86 8.35 -10.07 14.52
C ALA A 86 7.02 -9.56 15.06
N GLU A 87 6.77 -9.77 16.35
CA GLU A 87 5.50 -9.44 17.01
C GLU A 87 5.80 -8.64 18.29
N PRO A 88 6.46 -7.46 18.19
CA PRO A 88 6.79 -6.66 19.36
C PRO A 88 5.51 -6.28 20.11
N ILE A 89 5.61 -6.30 21.44
CA ILE A 89 4.55 -5.84 22.33
C ILE A 89 4.90 -4.43 22.78
N ILE A 90 4.13 -3.44 22.32
CA ILE A 90 4.30 -2.03 22.69
C ILE A 90 3.13 -1.67 23.57
N ASN A 91 3.36 -1.26 24.81
CA ASN A 91 2.30 -0.83 25.75
C ASN A 91 1.11 -1.81 25.87
N GLY A 92 1.35 -3.11 25.66
CA GLY A 92 0.37 -4.19 25.84
C GLY A 92 -0.26 -4.77 24.57
N ALA A 93 -0.09 -4.20 23.36
CA ALA A 93 -0.51 -4.90 22.14
C ALA A 93 0.63 -5.37 21.28
N VAL A 94 0.27 -6.42 20.57
CA VAL A 94 1.01 -7.00 19.47
C VAL A 94 0.99 -6.03 18.29
N CYS A 95 2.17 -5.57 17.88
CA CYS A 95 2.35 -4.71 16.71
C CYS A 95 3.17 -5.46 15.65
N PRO A 96 2.56 -6.39 14.88
CA PRO A 96 3.31 -7.29 14.02
C PRO A 96 4.04 -6.53 12.92
N PHE A 97 5.33 -6.84 12.78
CA PHE A 97 6.13 -6.53 11.61
C PHE A 97 6.04 -7.70 10.64
N GLU A 98 5.62 -7.41 9.42
CA GLU A 98 5.24 -8.37 8.41
C GLU A 98 6.03 -8.16 7.14
N ILE A 99 6.40 -9.27 6.51
CA ILE A 99 7.01 -9.29 5.19
C ILE A 99 6.16 -10.14 4.27
N GLY A 100 6.16 -9.81 2.99
CA GLY A 100 5.47 -10.63 2.02
C GLY A 100 5.56 -10.06 0.62
N GLY A 101 4.52 -10.27 -0.15
CA GLY A 101 4.43 -9.76 -1.49
C GLY A 101 3.19 -10.22 -2.21
N GLY A 102 3.04 -9.71 -3.42
CA GLY A 102 1.83 -9.90 -4.19
C GLY A 102 1.93 -9.37 -5.59
N ILE A 103 0.79 -9.40 -6.27
CA ILE A 103 0.66 -9.02 -7.66
C ILE A 103 -0.32 -7.85 -7.75
N GLY A 104 0.08 -6.82 -8.49
CA GLY A 104 -0.76 -5.69 -8.85
C GLY A 104 -1.13 -5.71 -10.33
N LEU A 105 -2.35 -5.26 -10.62
CA LEU A 105 -2.86 -4.96 -11.95
C LEU A 105 -3.30 -3.51 -11.98
N ALA A 106 -2.75 -2.72 -12.89
CA ALA A 106 -3.07 -1.31 -13.02
C ALA A 106 -3.45 -0.94 -14.46
N PRO A 107 -4.75 -0.91 -14.80
CA PRO A 107 -5.23 -0.26 -16.01
C PRO A 107 -5.15 1.27 -15.84
N VAL A 108 -4.41 1.91 -16.73
CA VAL A 108 -4.17 3.36 -16.68
C VAL A 108 -4.33 4.02 -18.04
N MET A 109 -4.71 5.29 -18.01
CA MET A 109 -4.64 6.17 -19.16
C MET A 109 -3.28 6.87 -19.16
N GLU A 110 -2.51 6.71 -20.24
CA GLU A 110 -1.23 7.38 -20.43
C GLU A 110 -1.39 8.60 -21.35
N HIS A 111 -0.92 9.75 -20.91
CA HIS A 111 -0.86 11.00 -21.66
C HIS A 111 0.61 11.35 -21.95
N THR A 112 1.00 11.39 -23.23
CA THR A 112 2.40 11.68 -23.61
C THR A 112 2.64 13.17 -23.76
N TYR A 113 3.77 13.66 -23.27
CA TYR A 113 4.22 15.03 -23.52
C TYR A 113 5.37 15.04 -24.51
N PRO A 114 5.39 15.98 -25.48
CA PRO A 114 4.42 17.06 -25.70
C PRO A 114 3.21 16.69 -26.58
N ASN A 115 3.26 15.55 -27.27
CA ASN A 115 2.32 15.19 -28.36
C ASN A 115 0.86 14.93 -27.92
N SER A 116 0.55 15.00 -26.63
CA SER A 116 -0.79 14.86 -26.02
C SER A 116 -1.59 13.63 -26.42
N SER A 117 -0.94 12.59 -26.94
CA SER A 117 -1.60 11.32 -27.26
C SER A 117 -2.02 10.60 -25.99
N GLN A 118 -3.27 10.14 -25.96
CA GLN A 118 -3.85 9.33 -24.89
C GLN A 118 -3.94 7.87 -25.30
N ASN A 119 -3.45 6.97 -24.45
CA ASN A 119 -3.49 5.53 -24.71
C ASN A 119 -3.88 4.77 -23.45
N LEU A 120 -4.71 3.74 -23.60
CA LEU A 120 -4.96 2.78 -22.54
C LEU A 120 -3.76 1.83 -22.43
N ALA A 121 -3.15 1.78 -21.26
CA ALA A 121 -2.09 0.86 -20.92
C ALA A 121 -2.53 -0.04 -19.77
N ILE A 122 -1.97 -1.25 -19.74
CA ILE A 122 -2.17 -2.20 -18.65
C ILE A 122 -0.79 -2.50 -18.09
N TYR A 123 -0.66 -2.35 -16.77
CA TYR A 123 0.53 -2.71 -16.03
C TYR A 123 0.24 -3.91 -15.13
N ILE A 124 1.15 -4.88 -15.12
CA ILE A 124 1.10 -6.04 -14.22
C ILE A 124 2.41 -6.07 -13.47
N GLY A 125 2.37 -6.13 -12.14
CA GLY A 125 3.58 -5.97 -11.33
C GLY A 125 3.64 -6.88 -10.13
N GLY A 126 4.86 -7.11 -9.66
CA GLY A 126 5.15 -7.78 -8.41
C GLY A 126 5.63 -6.79 -7.37
N PHE A 127 5.22 -6.99 -6.13
CA PHE A 127 5.59 -6.16 -4.98
C PHE A 127 6.19 -7.02 -3.88
N PHE A 128 7.20 -6.47 -3.21
CA PHE A 128 7.74 -7.00 -1.97
C PHE A 128 7.29 -6.10 -0.84
N ASP A 129 6.46 -6.61 0.06
CA ASP A 129 5.80 -5.80 1.06
C ASP A 129 6.55 -5.86 2.39
N LEU A 130 6.80 -4.69 2.97
CA LEU A 130 7.20 -4.50 4.36
C LEU A 130 6.11 -3.71 5.07
N ARG A 131 5.49 -4.32 6.07
CA ARG A 131 4.38 -3.71 6.79
C ARG A 131 4.57 -3.77 8.29
N TRP A 132 4.16 -2.70 8.97
CA TRP A 132 4.06 -2.69 10.42
C TRP A 132 2.63 -2.35 10.83
N GLU A 133 1.93 -3.26 11.50
CA GLU A 133 0.61 -2.99 12.05
C GLU A 133 0.69 -2.58 13.53
N VAL A 134 -0.17 -1.64 13.92
CA VAL A 134 -0.30 -1.10 15.27
C VAL A 134 -1.77 -1.17 15.67
N PHE A 135 -2.06 -2.02 16.65
CA PHE A 135 -3.40 -2.14 17.25
C PHE A 135 -3.57 -1.11 18.38
N PHE A 136 -4.79 -0.80 18.82
CA PHE A 136 -5.05 0.18 19.89
C PHE A 136 -5.80 -0.51 21.06
N VAL A 137 -5.50 -0.25 22.37
CA VAL A 137 -6.39 -0.76 23.47
C VAL A 137 -7.73 -0.07 23.34
N ASN A 138 -7.66 1.25 23.29
CA ASN A 138 -8.80 2.10 23.59
C ASN A 138 -9.76 2.17 22.40
N LEU A 139 -9.34 1.67 21.24
CA LEU A 139 -10.10 1.55 20.00
C LEU A 139 -9.92 0.13 19.45
N PRO A 140 -10.48 -0.90 20.12
CA PRO A 140 -10.19 -2.30 19.79
C PRO A 140 -10.70 -2.72 18.41
N HIS A 141 -11.60 -1.94 17.83
CA HIS A 141 -12.12 -2.13 16.47
C HIS A 141 -11.27 -1.45 15.40
N PHE A 142 -10.13 -0.87 15.73
CA PHE A 142 -9.28 -0.20 14.75
C PHE A 142 -7.82 -0.67 14.86
N ASN A 143 -7.13 -0.71 13.72
CA ASN A 143 -5.68 -0.75 13.67
C ASN A 143 -5.14 0.22 12.63
N LEU A 144 -3.93 0.70 12.88
CA LEU A 144 -3.12 1.45 11.93
C LEU A 144 -2.11 0.48 11.29
N PHE A 145 -1.72 0.71 10.05
CA PHE A 145 -0.55 0.06 9.47
C PHE A 145 0.29 1.05 8.66
N LEU A 146 1.61 0.82 8.68
CA LEU A 146 2.58 1.49 7.82
C LEU A 146 3.03 0.50 6.75
N ASP A 147 3.03 0.93 5.50
CA ASP A 147 3.37 0.07 4.35
C ASP A 147 4.51 0.67 3.53
N ILE A 148 5.49 -0.15 3.20
CA ILE A 148 6.55 0.14 2.24
C ILE A 148 6.73 -1.09 1.36
N SER A 149 6.38 -0.96 0.09
CA SER A 149 6.33 -2.10 -0.83
C SER A 149 6.99 -1.76 -2.17
N PRO A 150 8.33 -1.86 -2.31
CA PRO A 150 8.97 -1.72 -3.62
C PRO A 150 8.43 -2.77 -4.61
N GLY A 151 8.36 -2.40 -5.88
CA GLY A 151 7.85 -3.30 -6.92
C GLY A 151 8.37 -2.99 -8.31
N VAL A 152 8.01 -3.86 -9.25
CA VAL A 152 8.29 -3.70 -10.67
C VAL A 152 7.00 -3.91 -11.42
N TYR A 153 6.67 -2.95 -12.28
CA TYR A 153 5.56 -3.02 -13.21
C TYR A 153 6.04 -3.40 -14.60
N PHE A 154 5.35 -4.33 -15.25
CA PHE A 154 5.53 -4.70 -16.65
C PHE A 154 4.35 -4.19 -17.47
N ASN A 155 4.66 -3.54 -18.59
CA ASN A 155 3.67 -3.01 -19.53
C ASN A 155 3.64 -3.85 -20.81
N PRO A 156 2.77 -4.87 -20.94
CA PRO A 156 2.59 -5.62 -22.17
C PRO A 156 2.20 -4.75 -23.38
N THR A 157 1.65 -3.54 -23.17
CA THR A 157 1.30 -2.62 -24.26
C THR A 157 2.46 -1.73 -24.70
N ALA A 158 3.65 -1.86 -24.09
CA ALA A 158 4.76 -0.94 -24.29
C ALA A 158 5.25 -0.85 -25.75
N PHE A 159 5.29 -1.97 -26.46
CA PHE A 159 5.77 -2.02 -27.85
C PHE A 159 4.87 -1.25 -28.82
N LYS A 160 3.57 -1.13 -28.52
CA LYS A 160 2.61 -0.41 -29.37
C LYS A 160 2.81 1.11 -29.31
N TYR A 161 3.37 1.61 -28.20
CA TYR A 161 3.40 3.04 -27.88
C TYR A 161 4.81 3.55 -27.51
N ASP A 162 5.86 2.79 -27.83
CA ASP A 162 7.25 3.09 -27.46
C ASP A 162 7.43 3.46 -25.98
N ARG A 163 6.83 2.68 -25.07
CA ARG A 163 6.94 2.90 -23.61
C ARG A 163 8.06 2.09 -22.99
N HIS A 164 8.28 2.28 -21.69
CA HIS A 164 9.08 1.37 -20.89
C HIS A 164 8.36 0.02 -20.78
N LEU A 165 9.06 -1.06 -21.13
CA LEU A 165 8.55 -2.41 -20.93
C LEU A 165 8.41 -2.73 -19.44
N ALA A 166 9.32 -2.22 -18.62
CA ALA A 166 9.31 -2.37 -17.17
C ALA A 166 9.61 -1.04 -16.47
N ILE A 167 8.95 -0.78 -15.35
CA ILE A 167 9.10 0.45 -14.55
C ILE A 167 9.27 0.04 -13.07
N ILE A 168 10.26 0.64 -12.41
CA ILE A 168 10.38 0.53 -10.95
C ILE A 168 9.25 1.35 -10.34
N THR A 169 8.49 0.71 -9.46
CA THR A 169 7.36 1.31 -8.75
C THR A 169 7.47 0.98 -7.27
N GLY A 170 6.50 1.43 -6.49
CA GLY A 170 6.33 0.95 -5.14
C GLY A 170 5.05 1.47 -4.53
N ARG A 171 4.72 0.93 -3.36
CA ARG A 171 3.68 1.45 -2.48
C ARG A 171 4.31 1.99 -1.21
N ILE A 172 3.88 3.15 -0.76
CA ILE A 172 4.33 3.74 0.51
C ILE A 172 3.21 4.55 1.12
N GLY A 173 2.86 4.27 2.38
CA GLY A 173 1.74 4.95 2.99
C GLY A 173 1.37 4.45 4.38
N LEU A 174 0.27 5.01 4.86
CA LEU A 174 -0.37 4.69 6.12
C LEU A 174 -1.79 4.24 5.84
N GLY A 175 -2.28 3.23 6.53
CA GLY A 175 -3.69 2.88 6.47
C GLY A 175 -4.31 2.69 7.85
N LEU A 176 -5.59 3.01 7.94
CA LEU A 176 -6.41 2.83 9.13
C LEU A 176 -7.54 1.88 8.75
N ARG A 177 -7.65 0.74 9.44
CA ARG A 177 -8.70 -0.26 9.19
C ARG A 177 -9.58 -0.45 10.41
N TYR A 178 -10.84 -0.73 10.14
CA TYR A 178 -11.82 -1.27 11.06
C TYR A 178 -11.70 -2.79 11.11
N ILE A 179 -11.84 -3.37 12.30
CA ILE A 179 -11.70 -4.79 12.60
C ILE A 179 -13.08 -5.39 12.90
N PHE A 180 -13.42 -6.48 12.21
CA PHE A 180 -14.63 -7.28 12.42
C PHE A 180 -14.34 -8.56 13.21
#